data_AF-A0A3N5ZPB1-F1
#
_entry.id   AF-A0A3N5ZPB1-F1
#
_cell.length_a   1.000
_cell.length_b   1.000
_cell.length_c   1.000
_cell.angle_alpha   90.00
_cell.angle_beta   90.00
_cell.angle_gamma   90.00
#
_symmetry.space_group_name_H-M   'P 1'
#
loop_
_entity.id
_entity.type
_entity.pdbx_description
1 polymer ?
#
loop_
_entity_poly.entity_id
_entity_poly.type
_entity_poly.pdbx_seq_one_letter_code
_entity_poly.pdbx_strand_id
1 'polypeptide(L)'
;MALTFADEESTRLLSSTIDVPHLLLGLLRSKSKAANLLREFGLKVDDVRLNVVQDTISPVQEPFGAVVCAFCGIEIKLDAAAEAVPRVIAKYLGHMALIEIDPVKVIQSDLPPRAESMVLEWVALRKDEINAAWMAGKTRKRTPPISPLE
;
A
#
# COMPACT_ATOMS: atom_id res chain seq x y z
N MET A 1 29.44 3.80 -8.62
CA MET A 1 28.43 4.27 -9.60
C MET A 1 27.21 4.78 -8.81
N ALA A 2 26.29 5.54 -9.39
CA ALA A 2 25.14 6.07 -8.61
C ALA A 2 24.27 4.96 -8.01
N LEU A 3 24.12 3.84 -8.74
CA LEU A 3 23.33 2.68 -8.30
C LEU A 3 23.95 1.95 -7.09
N THR A 4 25.28 1.81 -7.04
CA THR A 4 25.96 1.21 -5.86
C THR A 4 25.76 2.08 -4.61
N PHE A 5 25.75 3.40 -4.77
CA PHE A 5 25.48 4.30 -3.65
C PHE A 5 24.01 4.29 -3.23
N ALA A 6 23.08 4.02 -4.13
CA ALA A 6 21.67 3.85 -3.81
C ALA A 6 21.42 2.57 -3.00
N ASP A 7 22.09 1.48 -3.38
CA ASP A 7 22.03 0.18 -2.68
C ASP A 7 22.67 0.22 -1.28
N GLU A 8 23.80 0.94 -1.14
CA GLU A 8 24.37 1.24 0.17
C GLU A 8 23.39 2.03 1.05
N GLU A 9 22.65 2.97 0.46
CA GLU A 9 21.71 3.81 1.19
C GLU A 9 20.43 3.07 1.59
N SER A 10 19.92 2.15 0.75
CA SER A 10 18.80 1.28 1.12
C SER A 10 19.18 0.33 2.26
N THR A 11 20.38 -0.26 2.22
CA THR A 11 20.91 -1.09 3.30
C THR A 11 21.03 -0.29 4.60
N ARG A 12 21.55 0.94 4.51
CA ARG A 12 21.75 1.82 5.67
C ARG A 12 20.43 2.29 6.29
N LEU A 13 19.37 2.39 5.49
CA LEU A 13 18.04 2.80 5.92
C LEU A 13 17.10 1.60 6.17
N LEU A 14 17.63 0.36 6.13
CA LEU A 14 16.88 -0.88 6.32
C LEU A 14 15.68 -1.04 5.36
N SER A 15 15.76 -0.44 4.16
CA SER A 15 14.75 -0.62 3.11
C SER A 15 15.02 -1.90 2.33
N SER A 16 14.00 -2.74 2.16
CA SER A 16 14.06 -3.94 1.33
C SER A 16 14.00 -3.66 -0.18
N THR A 17 13.74 -2.41 -0.57
CA THR A 17 13.58 -1.97 -1.96
C THR A 17 14.36 -0.68 -2.24
N ILE A 18 14.96 -0.58 -3.45
CA ILE A 18 15.64 0.62 -3.93
C ILE A 18 14.61 1.57 -4.57
N ASP A 19 14.00 2.41 -3.75
CA ASP A 19 13.02 3.40 -4.20
C ASP A 19 13.65 4.72 -4.70
N VAL A 20 12.82 5.61 -5.26
CA VAL A 20 13.21 6.94 -5.78
C VAL A 20 14.10 7.73 -4.81
N PRO A 21 13.85 7.76 -3.48
CA PRO A 21 14.72 8.47 -2.55
C PRO A 21 16.13 7.89 -2.46
N HIS A 22 16.29 6.56 -2.54
CA HIS A 22 17.60 5.90 -2.53
C HIS A 22 18.39 6.21 -3.80
N LEU A 23 17.73 6.24 -4.95
CA LEU A 23 18.33 6.65 -6.22
C LEU A 23 18.78 8.11 -6.19
N LEU A 24 17.96 9.01 -5.63
CA LEU A 24 18.32 10.42 -5.42
C LEU A 24 19.52 10.58 -4.50
N LEU A 25 19.57 9.84 -3.39
CA LEU A 25 20.72 9.83 -2.48
C LEU A 25 21.98 9.28 -3.13
N GLY A 26 21.86 8.19 -3.90
CA GLY A 26 22.95 7.62 -4.68
C GLY A 26 23.46 8.58 -5.77
N LEU A 27 22.56 9.31 -6.42
CA LEU A 27 22.88 10.36 -7.38
C LEU A 27 23.60 11.54 -6.72
N LEU A 28 23.11 12.05 -5.60
CA LEU A 28 23.74 13.16 -4.86
C LEU A 28 25.12 12.82 -4.29
N ARG A 29 25.35 11.56 -3.93
CA ARG A 29 26.66 11.03 -3.50
C ARG A 29 27.60 10.80 -4.68
N SER A 30 27.08 10.56 -5.88
CA SER A 30 27.90 10.42 -7.08
C SER A 30 28.53 11.75 -7.50
N LYS A 31 29.74 11.72 -8.06
CA LYS A 31 30.40 12.91 -8.63
C LYS A 31 29.92 13.18 -10.07
N SER A 32 28.61 13.31 -10.26
CA SER A 32 28.00 13.52 -11.59
C SER A 32 27.53 14.96 -11.80
N LYS A 33 27.35 15.36 -13.07
CA LYS A 33 26.78 16.67 -13.42
C LYS A 33 25.36 16.85 -12.84
N ALA A 34 24.59 15.78 -12.76
CA ALA A 34 23.28 15.76 -12.10
C ALA A 34 23.39 16.06 -10.60
N ALA A 35 24.39 15.51 -9.91
CA ALA A 35 24.62 15.78 -8.49
C ALA A 35 24.92 17.26 -8.22
N ASN A 36 25.70 17.90 -9.11
CA ASN A 36 26.01 19.33 -8.98
C ASN A 36 24.77 20.20 -9.20
N LEU A 37 23.97 19.91 -10.22
CA LEU A 37 22.70 20.61 -10.46
C LEU A 37 21.76 20.51 -9.24
N LEU A 38 21.57 19.31 -8.69
CA LEU A 38 20.70 19.14 -7.52
C LEU A 38 21.18 19.95 -6.31
N ARG A 39 22.50 20.04 -6.09
CA ARG A 39 23.11 20.89 -5.05
C ARG A 39 22.90 22.38 -5.32
N GLU A 40 22.99 22.81 -6.57
CA GLU A 40 22.70 24.19 -6.99
C GLU A 40 21.22 24.56 -6.74
N PHE A 41 20.30 23.61 -6.93
CA PHE A 41 18.88 23.74 -6.57
C PHE A 41 18.60 23.68 -5.06
N GLY A 42 19.63 23.57 -4.22
CA GLY A 42 19.51 23.61 -2.76
C GLY A 42 19.26 22.25 -2.09
N LEU A 43 19.28 21.14 -2.84
CA LEU A 43 19.15 19.80 -2.27
C LEU A 43 20.48 19.34 -1.67
N LYS A 44 20.53 19.23 -0.34
CA LYS A 44 21.66 18.60 0.37
C LYS A 44 21.33 17.15 0.67
N VAL A 45 22.38 16.33 0.72
CA VAL A 45 22.27 14.89 1.05
C VAL A 45 21.56 14.69 2.39
N ASP A 46 21.83 15.56 3.36
CA ASP A 46 21.28 15.45 4.71
C ASP A 46 19.78 15.82 4.75
N ASP A 47 19.34 16.78 3.93
CA ASP A 47 17.92 17.14 3.80
C ASP A 47 17.11 15.98 3.19
N VAL A 48 17.68 15.30 2.19
CA VAL A 48 17.04 14.13 1.58
C VAL A 48 16.96 12.98 2.59
N ARG A 49 18.01 12.74 3.39
CA ARG A 49 17.97 11.73 4.47
C ARG A 49 16.92 12.02 5.53
N LEU A 50 16.76 13.28 5.93
CA LEU A 50 15.74 13.68 6.89
C LEU A 50 14.33 13.43 6.32
N ASN A 51 14.11 13.67 5.05
CA ASN A 51 12.84 13.34 4.38
C ASN A 51 12.64 11.82 4.24
N VAL A 52 13.69 11.02 3.97
CA VAL A 52 13.55 9.55 3.93
C VAL A 52 13.22 8.98 5.31
N VAL A 53 13.83 9.52 6.38
CA VAL A 53 13.48 9.13 7.76
C VAL A 53 12.04 9.54 8.11
N GLN A 54 11.56 10.69 7.62
CA GLN A 54 10.17 11.10 7.82
C GLN A 54 9.17 10.27 7.01
N ASP A 55 9.55 9.79 5.82
CA ASP A 55 8.74 8.83 5.04
C ASP A 55 8.84 7.38 5.56
N THR A 56 9.93 7.01 6.24
CA THR A 56 10.03 5.70 6.94
C THR A 56 9.33 5.66 8.30
N ILE A 57 8.86 6.83 8.79
CA ILE A 57 7.84 6.93 9.85
C ILE A 57 6.56 7.57 9.30
N SER A 58 6.29 7.43 8.00
CA SER A 58 4.92 7.05 7.66
C SER A 58 4.81 5.60 8.12
N PRO A 59 3.80 5.19 8.92
CA PRO A 59 3.54 3.76 9.02
C PRO A 59 3.49 3.30 7.57
N VAL A 60 4.32 2.31 7.21
CA VAL A 60 4.16 1.55 5.97
C VAL A 60 2.65 1.50 5.79
N GLN A 61 2.14 2.20 4.77
CA GLN A 61 0.77 1.95 4.38
C GLN A 61 0.85 0.49 4.01
N GLU A 62 0.39 -0.36 4.92
CA GLU A 62 0.24 -1.78 4.65
C GLU A 62 -0.36 -1.78 3.25
N PRO A 63 0.29 -2.39 2.25
CA PRO A 63 -0.21 -2.34 0.87
C PRO A 63 -1.65 -2.86 0.78
N PHE A 64 -2.12 -3.48 1.86
CA PHE A 64 -3.44 -4.02 2.07
C PHE A 64 -4.43 -3.09 2.80
N GLY A 65 -4.12 -1.83 3.13
CA GLY A 65 -5.03 -0.95 3.86
C GLY A 65 -5.45 -1.47 5.24
N ALA A 66 -6.40 -0.78 5.89
CA ALA A 66 -6.92 -1.18 7.19
C ALA A 66 -7.87 -2.38 7.08
N VAL A 67 -7.82 -3.30 8.06
CA VAL A 67 -8.83 -4.36 8.21
C VAL A 67 -10.18 -3.70 8.48
N VAL A 68 -11.14 -3.93 7.58
CA VAL A 68 -12.50 -3.40 7.70
C VAL A 68 -13.45 -4.43 8.27
N CYS A 69 -13.17 -5.72 8.09
CA CYS A 69 -13.99 -6.80 8.60
C CYS A 69 -13.17 -8.07 8.78
N ALA A 70 -13.58 -8.94 9.70
CA ALA A 70 -13.06 -10.29 9.81
C ALA A 70 -14.16 -11.26 10.25
N PHE A 71 -14.26 -12.41 9.60
CA PHE A 71 -15.22 -13.46 9.95
C PHE A 71 -14.74 -14.83 9.49
N CYS A 72 -15.03 -15.89 10.25
CA CYS A 72 -14.67 -17.27 9.88
C CYS A 72 -13.19 -17.49 9.48
N GLY A 73 -12.27 -16.70 10.05
CA GLY A 73 -10.84 -16.72 9.71
C GLY A 73 -10.47 -15.98 8.42
N ILE A 74 -11.43 -15.34 7.77
CA ILE A 74 -11.26 -14.47 6.60
C ILE A 74 -11.06 -13.04 7.10
N GLU A 75 -9.98 -12.41 6.69
CA GLU A 75 -9.73 -10.98 6.91
C GLU A 75 -10.05 -10.21 5.64
N ILE A 76 -10.87 -9.17 5.74
CA ILE A 76 -11.18 -8.25 4.64
C ILE A 76 -10.49 -6.92 4.89
N LYS A 77 -9.76 -6.45 3.90
CA LYS A 77 -9.11 -5.14 3.90
C LYS A 77 -9.48 -4.34 2.65
N LEU A 78 -9.44 -3.02 2.74
CA LEU A 78 -9.61 -2.14 1.57
C LEU A 78 -8.28 -2.01 0.82
N ASP A 79 -8.30 -2.18 -0.50
CA ASP A 79 -7.13 -2.02 -1.35
C ASP A 79 -6.75 -0.53 -1.46
N ALA A 80 -5.76 -0.11 -0.67
CA ALA A 80 -5.28 1.26 -0.68
C ALA A 80 -4.64 1.68 -2.02
N ALA A 81 -4.23 0.74 -2.86
CA ALA A 81 -3.66 1.01 -4.17
C ALA A 81 -4.71 1.28 -5.25
N ALA A 82 -6.00 1.04 -4.97
CA ALA A 82 -7.05 1.31 -5.94
C ALA A 82 -7.31 2.83 -6.04
N GLU A 83 -7.22 3.41 -7.23
CA GLU A 83 -7.40 4.87 -7.37
C GLU A 83 -8.83 5.24 -7.73
N ALA A 84 -9.45 4.53 -8.67
CA ALA A 84 -10.73 4.91 -9.26
C ALA A 84 -11.92 4.16 -8.64
N VAL A 85 -11.80 2.85 -8.49
CA VAL A 85 -12.89 1.95 -8.09
C VAL A 85 -12.60 1.28 -6.74
N PRO A 86 -13.62 1.02 -5.91
CA PRO A 86 -13.42 0.35 -4.64
C PRO A 86 -13.01 -1.10 -4.87
N ARG A 87 -11.90 -1.49 -4.24
CA ARG A 87 -11.40 -2.87 -4.25
C ARG A 87 -11.19 -3.34 -2.82
N VAL A 88 -11.45 -4.63 -2.60
CA VAL A 88 -11.19 -5.31 -1.34
C VAL A 88 -10.24 -6.46 -1.54
N ILE A 89 -9.49 -6.75 -0.50
CA ILE A 89 -8.56 -7.87 -0.42
C ILE A 89 -9.06 -8.78 0.69
N ALA A 90 -9.38 -10.02 0.34
CA ALA A 90 -9.75 -11.06 1.30
C ALA A 90 -8.55 -11.99 1.52
N LYS A 91 -8.19 -12.28 2.77
CA LYS A 91 -7.14 -13.24 3.13
C LYS A 91 -7.69 -14.36 3.99
N TYR A 92 -7.34 -15.60 3.68
CA TYR A 92 -7.76 -16.79 4.42
C TYR A 92 -6.66 -17.85 4.41
N LEU A 93 -6.08 -18.14 5.58
CA LEU A 93 -5.06 -19.21 5.74
C LEU A 93 -3.90 -19.12 4.73
N GLY A 94 -3.48 -17.92 4.35
CA GLY A 94 -2.41 -17.69 3.36
C GLY A 94 -2.89 -17.56 1.91
N HIS A 95 -4.14 -17.93 1.62
CA HIS A 95 -4.80 -17.62 0.35
C HIS A 95 -5.33 -16.18 0.34
N MET A 96 -5.48 -15.61 -0.85
CA MET A 96 -5.92 -14.25 -1.10
C MET A 96 -6.89 -14.15 -2.29
N ALA A 97 -7.86 -13.24 -2.18
CA ALA A 97 -8.61 -12.74 -3.32
C ALA A 97 -8.57 -11.21 -3.39
N LEU A 98 -8.50 -10.69 -4.61
CA LEU A 98 -8.67 -9.28 -4.95
C LEU A 98 -10.00 -9.13 -5.71
N ILE A 99 -10.90 -8.30 -5.17
CA ILE A 99 -12.27 -8.17 -5.68
C ILE A 99 -12.60 -6.70 -5.86
N GLU A 100 -13.08 -6.36 -7.06
CA GLU A 100 -13.67 -5.06 -7.39
C GLU A 100 -15.14 -5.05 -7.01
N ILE A 101 -15.66 -3.93 -6.49
CA ILE A 101 -16.97 -3.88 -5.82
C ILE A 101 -18.07 -3.29 -6.71
N ASP A 102 -17.71 -2.49 -7.72
CA ASP A 102 -18.66 -1.85 -8.62
C ASP A 102 -18.16 -1.84 -10.08
N PRO A 103 -18.54 -2.83 -10.92
CA PRO A 103 -19.36 -4.00 -10.58
C PRO A 103 -18.58 -5.03 -9.74
N VAL A 104 -19.29 -5.94 -9.06
CA VAL A 104 -18.65 -7.02 -8.31
C VAL A 104 -17.93 -7.96 -9.27
N LYS A 105 -16.59 -7.95 -9.23
CA LYS A 105 -15.75 -8.76 -10.10
C LYS A 105 -14.53 -9.26 -9.33
N VAL A 106 -14.34 -10.58 -9.34
CA VAL A 106 -13.09 -11.20 -8.85
C VAL A 106 -12.00 -10.92 -9.88
N ILE A 107 -10.97 -10.19 -9.48
CA ILE A 107 -9.80 -9.90 -10.34
C ILE A 107 -8.83 -11.08 -10.29
N GLN A 108 -8.54 -11.55 -9.08
CA GLN A 108 -7.67 -12.70 -8.82
C GLN A 108 -8.11 -13.37 -7.53
N SER A 109 -8.06 -14.69 -7.49
CA SER A 109 -8.36 -15.46 -6.28
C SER A 109 -7.62 -16.80 -6.31
N ASP A 110 -7.00 -17.17 -5.20
CA ASP A 110 -6.62 -18.55 -4.88
C ASP A 110 -7.35 -19.05 -3.64
N LEU A 111 -8.46 -18.39 -3.26
CA LEU A 111 -9.26 -18.80 -2.11
C LEU A 111 -9.91 -20.17 -2.36
N PRO A 112 -10.03 -21.01 -1.32
CA PRO A 112 -10.88 -22.19 -1.39
C PRO A 112 -12.33 -21.80 -1.76
N PRO A 113 -13.05 -22.60 -2.57
CA PRO A 113 -14.37 -22.23 -3.12
C PRO A 113 -15.41 -21.80 -2.06
N ARG A 114 -15.35 -22.43 -0.87
CA ARG A 114 -16.22 -22.08 0.25
C ARG A 114 -15.92 -20.68 0.79
N ALA A 115 -14.64 -20.35 0.99
CA ALA A 115 -14.23 -19.04 1.48
C ALA A 115 -14.58 -17.95 0.45
N GLU A 116 -14.33 -18.21 -0.83
CA GLU A 116 -14.70 -17.29 -1.90
C GLU A 116 -16.21 -17.01 -1.93
N SER A 117 -17.04 -18.05 -1.81
CA SER A 117 -18.50 -17.90 -1.77
C SER A 117 -18.95 -17.01 -0.62
N MET A 118 -18.38 -17.19 0.58
CA MET A 118 -18.69 -16.37 1.75
C MET A 118 -18.25 -14.91 1.56
N VAL A 119 -17.08 -14.67 0.96
CA VAL A 119 -16.61 -13.31 0.65
C VAL A 119 -17.51 -12.63 -0.36
N LEU A 120 -17.89 -13.32 -1.44
CA LEU A 120 -18.77 -12.78 -2.48
C LEU A 120 -20.17 -12.45 -1.93
N GLU A 121 -20.71 -13.32 -1.07
CA GLU A 121 -21.97 -13.07 -0.36
C GLU A 121 -21.87 -11.82 0.51
N TRP A 122 -20.82 -11.73 1.33
CA TRP A 122 -20.57 -10.56 2.16
C TRP A 122 -20.43 -9.28 1.34
N VAL A 123 -19.67 -9.30 0.24
CA VAL A 123 -19.52 -8.18 -0.69
C VAL A 123 -20.87 -7.77 -1.27
N ALA A 124 -21.70 -8.73 -1.66
CA ALA A 124 -23.01 -8.44 -2.23
C ALA A 124 -23.96 -7.76 -1.23
N LEU A 125 -23.90 -8.15 0.05
CA LEU A 125 -24.74 -7.62 1.12
C LEU A 125 -24.26 -6.27 1.69
N ARG A 126 -22.98 -5.92 1.51
CA ARG A 126 -22.33 -4.79 2.20
C ARG A 126 -21.75 -3.73 1.25
N LYS A 127 -22.15 -3.71 -0.02
CA LYS A 127 -21.61 -2.76 -1.03
C LYS A 127 -21.63 -1.31 -0.57
N ASP A 128 -22.73 -0.85 0.02
CA ASP A 128 -22.89 0.53 0.46
C ASP A 128 -21.92 0.88 1.60
N GLU A 129 -21.75 -0.03 2.56
CA GLU A 129 -20.79 0.12 3.66
C GLU A 129 -19.35 0.13 3.15
N ILE A 130 -19.03 -0.74 2.18
CA ILE A 130 -17.71 -0.78 1.53
C ILE A 130 -17.42 0.53 0.80
N ASN A 131 -18.39 1.06 0.04
CA ASN A 131 -18.27 2.34 -0.65
C ASN A 131 -18.10 3.51 0.32
N ALA A 132 -18.85 3.53 1.43
CA ALA A 132 -18.70 4.54 2.46
C ALA A 132 -17.32 4.48 3.13
N ALA A 133 -16.85 3.27 3.46
CA ALA A 133 -15.53 3.06 4.04
C ALA A 133 -14.40 3.46 3.06
N TRP A 134 -14.57 3.17 1.78
CA TRP A 134 -13.67 3.60 0.71
C TRP A 134 -13.53 5.12 0.63
N MET A 135 -14.66 5.83 0.63
CA MET A 135 -14.68 7.30 0.61
C MET A 135 -14.09 7.91 1.90
N ALA A 136 -14.32 7.28 3.06
CA ALA A 136 -13.70 7.69 4.32
C ALA A 136 -12.17 7.52 4.28
N GLY A 137 -11.68 6.40 3.75
CA GLY A 137 -10.24 6.13 3.59
C GLY A 137 -9.56 7.17 2.70
N LYS A 138 -10.18 7.56 1.57
CA LYS A 138 -9.66 8.62 0.68
C LYS A 138 -9.54 9.98 1.35
N THR A 139 -10.41 10.29 2.31
CA THR A 139 -10.40 11.58 3.04
C THR A 139 -9.45 11.58 4.24
N ARG A 140 -8.56 10.58 4.37
CA ARG A 140 -7.69 10.32 5.54
C ARG A 140 -8.48 10.23 6.86
N LYS A 141 -9.78 9.93 6.79
CA LYS A 141 -10.60 9.65 7.97
C LYS A 141 -10.42 8.18 8.34
N ARG A 142 -10.65 7.87 9.62
CA ARG A 142 -10.65 6.48 10.11
C ARG A 142 -11.69 5.68 9.32
N THR A 143 -11.27 4.59 8.70
CA THR A 143 -12.18 3.67 8.01
C THR A 143 -13.12 3.03 9.05
N PRO A 144 -14.45 3.16 8.88
CA PRO A 144 -15.39 2.51 9.77
C PRO A 144 -15.29 0.98 9.62
N PRO A 145 -15.43 0.22 10.71
CA PRO A 145 -15.57 -1.23 10.63
C PRO A 145 -16.89 -1.59 9.94
N ILE A 146 -16.89 -2.67 9.16
CA ILE A 146 -18.05 -3.20 8.43
C ILE A 146 -18.50 -4.49 9.11
N SER A 147 -19.81 -4.69 9.22
CA SER A 147 -20.37 -5.83 9.93
C SER A 147 -20.00 -7.16 9.25
N PRO A 148 -19.66 -8.22 10.02
CA PRO A 148 -19.33 -9.54 9.47
C PRO A 148 -20.52 -10.21 8.78
N LEU A 149 -20.23 -11.30 8.06
CA LEU A 149 -21.25 -12.22 7.55
C LEU A 149 -21.84 -13.00 8.73
N GLU A 150 -23.17 -13.07 8.82
CA GLU A 150 -23.90 -13.81 9.86
C GLU A 150 -23.97 -15.32 9.58
#